data_AF-A0A9P3JAA5-F1
#
_entry.id   AF-A0A9P3JAA5-F1
#
_cell.length_a   1.000
_cell.length_b   1.000
_cell.length_c   1.000
_cell.angle_alpha   90.00
_cell.angle_beta   90.00
_cell.angle_gamma   90.00
#
_symmetry.space_group_name_H-M   'P 1'
#
loop_
_entity.id
_entity.type
_entity.pdbx_description
1 polymer ?
#
loop_
_entity_poly.entity_id
_entity_poly.type
_entity_poly.pdbx_seq_one_letter_code
_entity_poly.pdbx_strand_id
1 'polypeptide(L)'
;MLAPLTSANLSLLLLLALLLRHAPLAAGLLRLKTPEQLGYSFPSADSDFGPVIPFSGIWGRLYPALPANACQPIQNRVPRGVVQFALIARGDCAFGRKVQNAQLAGFAAAVVYNNESNQDLVIMTENERTGVVIPSAFISLEAASTVLSALQPYPDSIAILYPSETFLPASAYSWSFIIWISSLLAVGIMLLAFLCVCRYRIRNAVAGAAAAAG
;
A
#
# COMPACT_ATOMS: atom_id res chain seq x y z
N MET A 1 42.79 2.32 7.57
CA MET A 1 42.71 3.14 6.34
C MET A 1 41.35 2.90 5.71
N LEU A 2 40.41 3.84 5.88
CA LEU A 2 39.11 3.79 5.20
C LEU A 2 39.31 4.33 3.79
N ALA A 3 38.99 3.54 2.76
CA ALA A 3 39.11 3.97 1.37
C ALA A 3 38.15 5.14 1.10
N PRO A 4 38.58 6.17 0.33
CA PRO A 4 37.73 7.30 0.01
C PRO A 4 36.56 6.84 -0.88
N LEU A 5 35.34 7.24 -0.52
CA LEU A 5 34.15 7.03 -1.34
C LEU A 5 34.34 7.76 -2.67
N THR A 6 34.37 7.01 -3.77
CA THR A 6 34.45 7.58 -5.13
C THR A 6 33.13 8.28 -5.47
N SER A 7 33.17 9.25 -6.39
CA SER A 7 31.97 9.98 -6.85
C SER A 7 30.85 9.06 -7.35
N ALA A 8 31.21 7.89 -7.90
CA ALA A 8 30.26 6.85 -8.30
C ALA A 8 29.50 6.23 -7.12
N ASN A 9 30.16 6.03 -5.97
CA ASN A 9 29.53 5.50 -4.76
C ASN A 9 28.55 6.52 -4.16
N LEU A 10 28.86 7.81 -4.24
CA LEU A 10 27.98 8.87 -3.76
C LEU A 10 26.71 8.98 -4.63
N SER A 11 26.87 8.94 -5.95
CA SER A 11 25.74 8.95 -6.89
C SER A 11 24.85 7.71 -6.74
N LEU A 12 25.44 6.53 -6.53
CA LEU A 12 24.68 5.30 -6.27
C LEU A 12 23.92 5.36 -4.95
N LEU A 13 24.52 5.90 -3.88
CA LEU A 13 23.86 6.11 -2.59
C LEU A 13 22.72 7.14 -2.69
N LEU A 14 22.89 8.21 -3.46
CA LEU A 14 21.84 9.21 -3.71
C LEU A 14 20.69 8.62 -4.53
N LEU A 15 21.00 7.82 -5.54
CA LEU A 15 20.00 7.14 -6.39
C LEU A 15 19.27 6.06 -5.59
N LEU A 16 19.98 5.30 -4.73
CA LEU A 16 19.38 4.36 -3.78
C LEU A 16 18.50 5.08 -2.75
N ALA A 17 18.95 6.22 -2.21
CA ALA A 17 18.16 7.05 -1.28
C ALA A 17 16.93 7.69 -1.95
N LEU A 18 17.03 8.08 -3.23
CA LEU A 18 15.87 8.50 -4.01
C LEU A 18 14.91 7.34 -4.29
N LEU A 19 15.41 6.15 -4.64
CA LEU A 19 14.57 4.96 -4.86
C LEU A 19 13.89 4.50 -3.57
N LEU A 20 14.59 4.55 -2.42
CA LEU A 20 14.04 4.25 -1.10
C LEU A 20 13.03 5.29 -0.61
N ARG A 21 13.15 6.56 -1.05
CA ARG A 21 12.16 7.61 -0.80
C ARG A 21 10.82 7.40 -1.52
N HIS A 22 10.79 6.56 -2.55
CA HIS A 22 9.60 6.30 -3.37
C HIS A 22 9.01 4.90 -3.14
N ALA A 23 9.35 4.21 -2.05
CA ALA A 23 8.57 3.04 -1.67
C ALA A 23 7.14 3.53 -1.39
N PRO A 24 6.15 3.19 -2.23
CA PRO A 24 4.78 3.61 -1.95
C PRO A 24 4.43 2.98 -0.60
N LEU A 25 4.01 3.81 0.35
CA LEU A 25 3.32 3.31 1.53
C LEU A 25 2.23 2.35 1.03
N ALA A 26 2.24 1.11 1.50
CA ALA A 26 1.19 0.15 1.21
C ALA A 26 -0.13 0.75 1.70
N ALA A 27 -0.87 1.37 0.79
CA ALA A 27 -2.14 2.03 1.07
C ALA A 27 -3.26 1.11 0.57
N GLY A 28 -4.24 0.88 1.44
CA GLY A 28 -5.52 0.33 1.06
C GLY A 28 -6.31 1.33 0.24
N LEU A 29 -7.52 0.93 -0.15
CA LEU A 29 -8.37 1.76 -0.98
C LEU A 29 -9.82 1.74 -0.50
N LEU A 30 -10.35 2.92 -0.22
CA LEU A 30 -11.77 3.15 -0.04
C LEU A 30 -12.38 3.65 -1.35
N ARG A 31 -13.28 2.88 -1.94
CA ARG A 31 -14.02 3.28 -3.14
C ARG A 31 -15.46 3.61 -2.79
N LEU A 32 -15.89 4.84 -3.06
CA LEU A 32 -17.28 5.27 -2.92
C LEU A 32 -17.96 5.25 -4.29
N LYS A 33 -19.14 4.64 -4.38
CA LYS A 33 -20.00 4.63 -5.56
C LYS A 33 -21.32 5.32 -5.22
N THR A 34 -21.57 6.45 -5.87
CA THR A 34 -22.85 7.16 -5.78
C THR A 34 -23.84 6.66 -6.85
N PRO A 35 -25.16 6.89 -6.68
CA PRO A 35 -26.17 6.55 -7.68
C PRO A 35 -25.96 7.18 -9.06
N GLU A 36 -25.33 8.35 -9.14
CA GLU A 36 -24.95 9.01 -10.40
C GLU A 36 -23.78 8.33 -11.14
N GLN A 37 -23.35 7.16 -10.67
CA GLN A 37 -22.18 6.42 -11.15
C GLN A 37 -20.84 7.16 -11.00
N LEU A 38 -20.77 8.22 -10.18
CA LEU A 38 -19.51 8.84 -9.84
C LEU A 38 -18.78 7.97 -8.80
N GLY A 39 -17.66 7.41 -9.23
CA GLY A 39 -16.81 6.54 -8.42
C GLY A 39 -15.62 7.30 -7.87
N TYR A 40 -15.64 7.64 -6.57
CA TYR A 40 -14.47 8.21 -5.90
C TYR A 40 -13.60 7.10 -5.34
N SER A 41 -12.28 7.27 -5.40
CA SER A 41 -11.32 6.33 -4.82
C SER A 41 -10.32 7.10 -3.96
N PHE A 42 -10.16 6.66 -2.73
CA PHE A 42 -9.31 7.32 -1.75
C PHE A 42 -8.30 6.31 -1.18
N PRO A 43 -7.03 6.71 -1.00
CA PRO A 43 -6.08 5.93 -0.22
C PRO A 43 -6.58 5.72 1.21
N SER A 44 -6.40 4.52 1.74
CA SER A 44 -6.68 4.18 3.13
C SER A 44 -5.50 3.45 3.77
N ALA A 45 -5.45 3.36 5.09
CA ALA A 45 -4.50 2.53 5.81
C ALA A 45 -5.24 1.53 6.69
N ASP A 46 -4.95 0.25 6.53
CA ASP A 46 -5.57 -0.81 7.32
C ASP A 46 -5.12 -0.70 8.78
N SER A 47 -5.98 -1.17 9.68
CA SER A 47 -5.65 -1.23 11.11
C SER A 47 -4.77 -2.44 11.40
N ASP A 48 -3.90 -2.32 12.39
CA ASP A 48 -3.08 -3.44 12.89
C ASP A 48 -3.84 -4.32 13.92
N PHE A 49 -5.15 -4.07 14.08
CA PHE A 49 -6.02 -4.80 14.98
C PHE A 49 -7.34 -5.15 14.29
N GLY A 50 -8.04 -6.15 14.85
CA GLY A 50 -9.22 -6.72 14.22
C GLY A 50 -8.88 -7.66 13.05
N PRO A 51 -9.89 -8.15 12.33
CA PRO A 51 -9.69 -9.01 11.17
C PRO A 51 -9.12 -8.23 9.97
N VAL A 52 -8.34 -8.94 9.16
CA VAL A 52 -7.79 -8.44 7.90
C VAL A 52 -8.90 -8.22 6.88
N ILE A 53 -8.80 -7.15 6.09
CA ILE A 53 -9.72 -6.90 4.98
C ILE A 53 -9.41 -7.91 3.85
N PRO A 54 -10.39 -8.67 3.33
CA PRO A 54 -10.15 -9.63 2.27
C PRO A 54 -9.79 -8.93 0.95
N PHE A 55 -8.95 -9.56 0.12
CA PHE A 55 -8.56 -9.04 -1.20
C PHE A 55 -9.74 -8.79 -2.16
N SER A 56 -10.85 -9.50 -1.98
CA SER A 56 -12.10 -9.24 -2.74
C SER A 56 -12.73 -7.88 -2.41
N GLY A 57 -12.26 -7.24 -1.34
CA GLY A 57 -12.87 -6.08 -0.71
C GLY A 57 -14.13 -6.44 0.07
N ILE A 58 -14.56 -5.51 0.92
CA ILE A 58 -15.82 -5.59 1.67
C ILE A 58 -16.75 -4.52 1.13
N TRP A 59 -17.99 -4.91 0.83
CA TRP A 59 -19.01 -4.01 0.30
C TRP A 59 -19.99 -3.64 1.40
N GLY A 60 -20.30 -2.35 1.54
CA GLY A 60 -21.25 -1.88 2.54
C GLY A 60 -21.71 -0.46 2.27
N ARG A 61 -22.76 -0.02 2.95
CA ARG A 61 -23.18 1.39 2.94
C ARG A 61 -22.46 2.15 4.02
N LEU A 62 -21.99 3.36 3.71
CA LEU A 62 -21.21 4.16 4.65
C LEU A 62 -22.11 5.18 5.37
N TYR A 63 -22.12 5.16 6.70
CA TYR A 63 -22.91 6.09 7.51
C TYR A 63 -22.01 6.85 8.49
N PRO A 64 -22.16 8.18 8.61
CA PRO A 64 -21.49 8.96 9.65
C PRO A 64 -21.93 8.48 11.04
N ALA A 65 -20.98 8.28 11.96
CA ALA A 65 -21.27 7.94 13.34
C ALA A 65 -21.87 9.14 14.11
N LEU A 66 -22.74 8.85 15.09
CA LEU A 66 -23.23 9.83 16.05
C LEU A 66 -23.09 9.29 17.48
N PRO A 67 -22.21 9.83 18.35
CA PRO A 67 -21.32 10.96 18.10
C PRO A 67 -20.25 10.66 17.05
N ALA A 68 -19.81 11.68 16.32
CA ALA A 68 -18.86 11.54 15.21
C ALA A 68 -17.54 10.88 15.64
N ASN A 69 -17.08 11.13 16.87
CA ASN A 69 -15.86 10.53 17.39
C ASN A 69 -16.02 9.09 17.87
N ALA A 70 -17.24 8.54 17.95
CA ALA A 70 -17.56 7.22 18.47
C ALA A 70 -16.89 6.88 19.82
N CYS A 71 -16.61 7.88 20.67
CA CYS A 71 -16.02 7.63 22.00
C CYS A 71 -17.06 7.19 23.03
N GLN A 72 -18.34 7.44 22.74
CA GLN A 72 -19.50 6.92 23.45
C GLN A 72 -20.28 5.97 22.52
N PRO A 73 -21.23 5.17 23.05
CA PRO A 73 -22.08 4.31 22.23
C PRO A 73 -22.74 5.09 21.08
N ILE A 74 -22.63 4.55 19.86
CA ILE A 74 -23.19 5.18 18.67
C ILE A 74 -24.73 5.08 18.72
N GLN A 75 -25.39 6.22 18.52
CA GLN A 75 -26.83 6.41 18.74
C GLN A 75 -27.65 6.32 17.45
N ASN A 76 -27.08 6.62 16.29
CA ASN A 76 -27.84 6.58 15.05
C ASN A 76 -28.16 5.14 14.65
N ARG A 77 -29.45 4.86 14.44
CA ARG A 77 -29.92 3.54 14.00
C ARG A 77 -29.60 3.36 12.53
N VAL A 78 -28.96 2.25 12.21
CA VAL A 78 -28.55 1.91 10.85
C VAL A 78 -29.51 0.84 10.29
N PRO A 79 -29.87 0.87 8.98
CA PRO A 79 -30.92 -0.02 8.43
C PRO A 79 -30.57 -1.51 8.48
N ARG A 80 -31.24 -2.29 9.33
CA ARG A 80 -30.97 -3.74 9.48
C ARG A 80 -31.06 -4.50 8.15
N GLY A 81 -30.23 -5.53 7.99
CA GLY A 81 -30.24 -6.42 6.82
C GLY A 81 -29.32 -6.00 5.67
N VAL A 82 -28.58 -4.90 5.82
CA VAL A 82 -27.55 -4.46 4.86
C VAL A 82 -26.22 -4.36 5.59
N VAL A 83 -25.11 -4.70 4.92
CA VAL A 83 -23.76 -4.48 5.44
C VAL A 83 -23.49 -2.98 5.50
N GLN A 84 -23.05 -2.49 6.65
CA GLN A 84 -22.85 -1.05 6.88
C GLN A 84 -21.48 -0.80 7.49
N PHE A 85 -20.90 0.33 7.12
CA PHE A 85 -19.65 0.82 7.62
C PHE A 85 -19.86 2.11 8.41
N ALA A 86 -19.23 2.22 9.57
CA ALA A 86 -19.23 3.46 10.34
C ALA A 86 -18.15 4.41 9.82
N LEU A 87 -18.49 5.67 9.56
CA LEU A 87 -17.52 6.73 9.29
C LEU A 87 -17.31 7.54 10.57
N ILE A 88 -16.09 7.53 11.10
CA ILE A 88 -15.77 8.00 12.47
C ILE A 88 -14.64 9.03 12.43
N ALA A 89 -14.80 10.14 13.14
CA ALA A 89 -13.77 11.15 13.30
C ALA A 89 -12.66 10.72 14.27
N ARG A 90 -11.40 11.00 13.94
CA ARG A 90 -10.26 10.93 14.86
C ARG A 90 -10.39 11.96 15.99
N GLY A 91 -9.91 11.61 17.19
CA GLY A 91 -9.88 12.49 18.37
C GLY A 91 -10.45 11.83 19.64
N ASP A 92 -10.20 12.46 20.80
CA ASP A 92 -10.79 12.19 22.13
C ASP A 92 -10.55 10.83 22.79
N CYS A 93 -10.43 9.73 22.03
CA CYS A 93 -10.23 8.37 22.56
C CYS A 93 -9.44 7.49 21.59
N ALA A 94 -8.96 6.35 22.10
CA ALA A 94 -8.18 5.37 21.34
C ALA A 94 -8.95 4.76 20.15
N PHE A 95 -8.22 4.38 19.10
CA PHE A 95 -8.80 3.83 17.88
C PHE A 95 -9.59 2.54 18.12
N GLY A 96 -9.07 1.61 18.93
CA GLY A 96 -9.77 0.37 19.26
C GLY A 96 -11.11 0.63 19.96
N ARG A 97 -11.19 1.63 20.84
CA ARG A 97 -12.47 2.03 21.48
C ARG A 97 -13.49 2.53 20.47
N LYS A 98 -13.07 3.31 19.47
CA LYS A 98 -13.95 3.80 18.40
C LYS A 98 -14.54 2.65 17.60
N VAL A 99 -13.68 1.73 17.16
CA VAL A 99 -14.08 0.57 16.36
C VAL A 99 -14.93 -0.40 17.19
N GLN A 100 -14.62 -0.57 18.47
CA GLN A 100 -15.44 -1.37 19.40
C GLN A 100 -16.84 -0.78 19.55
N ASN A 101 -16.99 0.54 19.68
CA ASN A 101 -18.32 1.17 19.75
C ASN A 101 -19.10 1.03 18.43
N ALA A 102 -18.43 1.06 17.28
CA ALA A 102 -19.05 0.77 15.99
C ALA A 102 -19.52 -0.69 15.90
N GLN A 103 -18.70 -1.63 16.35
CA GLN A 103 -19.06 -3.04 16.44
C GLN A 103 -20.29 -3.25 17.33
N LEU A 104 -20.33 -2.64 18.51
CA LEU A 104 -21.46 -2.75 19.43
C LEU A 104 -22.75 -2.14 18.85
N ALA A 105 -22.62 -1.15 17.96
CA ALA A 105 -23.74 -0.58 17.22
C ALA A 105 -24.18 -1.41 16.00
N GLY A 106 -23.50 -2.53 15.72
CA GLY A 106 -23.86 -3.48 14.67
C GLY A 106 -23.27 -3.16 13.29
N PHE A 107 -22.30 -2.26 13.21
CA PHE A 107 -21.56 -2.03 11.97
C PHE A 107 -20.67 -3.22 11.65
N ALA A 108 -20.50 -3.49 10.35
CA ALA A 108 -19.69 -4.59 9.85
C ALA A 108 -18.23 -4.21 9.60
N ALA A 109 -17.92 -2.91 9.47
CA ALA A 109 -16.57 -2.37 9.40
C ALA A 109 -16.57 -0.91 9.88
N ALA A 110 -15.38 -0.37 10.19
CA ALA A 110 -15.22 1.03 10.58
C ALA A 110 -14.17 1.75 9.72
N VAL A 111 -14.50 2.95 9.26
CA VAL A 111 -13.61 3.85 8.56
C VAL A 111 -13.37 5.06 9.44
N VAL A 112 -12.17 5.20 9.97
CA VAL A 112 -11.78 6.35 10.77
C VAL A 112 -11.13 7.38 9.86
N TYR A 113 -11.46 8.65 10.01
CA TYR A 113 -10.84 9.71 9.22
C TYR A 113 -10.08 10.71 10.08
N ASN A 114 -9.02 11.27 9.51
CA ASN A 114 -8.21 12.27 10.19
C ASN A 114 -9.01 13.56 10.44
N ASN A 115 -8.73 14.26 11.54
CA ASN A 115 -9.32 15.54 11.89
C ASN A 115 -8.41 16.73 11.52
N GLU A 116 -7.22 16.47 11.00
CA GLU A 116 -6.23 17.45 10.56
C GLU A 116 -5.97 17.32 9.06
N SER A 117 -5.88 18.45 8.35
CA SER A 117 -5.59 18.51 6.91
C SER A 117 -4.12 18.29 6.60
N ASN A 118 -3.81 17.79 5.40
CA ASN A 118 -2.44 17.59 4.90
C ASN A 118 -1.56 16.70 5.79
N GLN A 119 -2.17 15.75 6.50
CA GLN A 119 -1.43 14.72 7.23
C GLN A 119 -1.48 13.39 6.51
N ASP A 120 -0.36 12.67 6.63
CA ASP A 120 -0.22 11.33 6.08
C ASP A 120 -1.23 10.36 6.69
N LEU A 121 -1.49 9.27 5.95
CA LEU A 121 -2.26 8.14 6.47
C LEU A 121 -1.57 7.56 7.70
N VAL A 122 -2.36 7.26 8.73
CA VAL A 122 -1.88 6.67 9.98
C VAL A 122 -2.35 5.23 10.04
N ILE A 123 -1.42 4.30 10.27
CA ILE A 123 -1.76 2.92 10.63
C ILE A 123 -2.31 2.95 12.06
N MET A 124 -3.57 2.56 12.22
CA MET A 124 -4.19 2.51 13.54
C MET A 124 -3.68 1.28 14.27
N THR A 125 -2.86 1.50 15.31
CA THR A 125 -2.36 0.45 16.20
C THR A 125 -3.11 0.52 17.53
N GLU A 126 -3.33 -0.64 18.13
CA GLU A 126 -3.96 -0.77 19.44
C GLU A 126 -3.11 -1.73 20.30
N ASN A 127 -2.77 -1.28 21.51
CA ASN A 127 -1.89 -2.04 22.41
C ASN A 127 -2.68 -2.99 23.30
N GLU A 128 -3.97 -2.72 23.50
CA GLU A 128 -4.85 -3.51 24.36
C GLU A 128 -5.77 -4.41 23.52
N ARG A 129 -6.08 -5.61 24.03
CA ARG A 129 -7.07 -6.49 23.38
C ARG A 129 -8.48 -5.92 23.56
N THR A 130 -8.87 -5.01 22.69
CA THR A 130 -10.17 -4.32 22.68
C THR A 130 -11.34 -5.18 22.19
N GLY A 131 -11.13 -6.49 21.96
CA GLY A 131 -12.19 -7.41 21.52
C GLY A 131 -12.82 -7.00 20.17
N VAL A 132 -12.07 -6.27 19.35
CA VAL A 132 -12.49 -5.83 18.02
C VAL A 132 -12.44 -7.03 17.07
N VAL A 133 -13.58 -7.32 16.46
CA VAL A 133 -13.80 -8.42 15.50
C VAL A 133 -14.36 -7.93 14.16
N ILE A 134 -14.41 -6.60 13.94
CA ILE A 134 -14.75 -5.99 12.66
C ILE A 134 -13.51 -5.33 12.05
N PRO A 135 -13.32 -5.39 10.72
CA PRO A 135 -12.20 -4.75 10.05
C PRO A 135 -12.32 -3.22 10.11
N SER A 136 -11.19 -2.55 10.10
CA SER A 136 -11.15 -1.09 10.07
C SER A 136 -10.03 -0.51 9.24
N ALA A 137 -10.25 0.68 8.72
CA ALA A 137 -9.27 1.43 7.93
C ALA A 137 -9.30 2.92 8.26
N PHE A 138 -8.21 3.61 7.95
CA PHE A 138 -8.01 5.02 8.17
C PHE A 138 -7.96 5.79 6.84
N ILE A 139 -8.59 6.96 6.74
CA ILE A 139 -8.54 7.84 5.56
C ILE A 139 -8.17 9.28 5.93
N SER A 140 -7.76 10.07 4.95
CA SER A 140 -7.45 11.49 5.15
C SER A 140 -8.71 12.35 5.39
N LEU A 141 -8.51 13.56 5.91
CA LEU A 141 -9.61 14.52 6.12
C LEU A 141 -10.25 14.94 4.79
N GLU A 142 -9.45 15.10 3.73
CA GLU A 142 -9.89 15.49 2.39
C GLU A 142 -10.73 14.40 1.72
N ALA A 143 -10.35 13.12 1.93
CA ALA A 143 -11.16 11.99 1.51
C ALA A 143 -12.51 11.99 2.24
N ALA A 144 -12.49 12.17 3.56
CA ALA A 144 -13.70 12.18 4.37
C ALA A 144 -14.63 13.36 4.06
N SER A 145 -14.10 14.56 3.78
CA SER A 145 -14.92 15.71 3.41
C SER A 145 -15.66 15.47 2.08
N THR A 146 -14.99 14.85 1.11
CA THR A 146 -15.59 14.45 -0.18
C THR A 146 -16.68 13.40 0.04
N VAL A 147 -16.40 12.39 0.86
CA VAL A 147 -17.36 11.35 1.22
C VAL A 147 -18.59 11.94 1.92
N LEU A 148 -18.39 12.77 2.94
CA LEU A 148 -19.49 13.41 3.68
C LEU A 148 -20.36 14.28 2.77
N SER A 149 -19.73 15.02 1.85
CA SER A 149 -20.43 15.84 0.87
C SER A 149 -21.25 14.99 -0.11
N ALA A 150 -20.72 13.84 -0.54
CA ALA A 150 -21.43 12.89 -1.40
C ALA A 150 -22.59 12.18 -0.69
N LEU A 151 -22.47 11.93 0.63
CA LEU A 151 -23.52 11.29 1.43
C LEU A 151 -24.72 12.20 1.71
N GLN A 152 -24.61 13.52 1.59
CA GLN A 152 -25.73 14.46 1.79
C GLN A 152 -26.87 14.22 0.78
N PRO A 153 -26.63 14.26 -0.55
CA PRO A 153 -27.65 13.92 -1.54
C PRO A 153 -27.89 12.41 -1.65
N TYR A 154 -26.87 11.59 -1.32
CA TYR A 154 -26.89 10.14 -1.53
C TYR A 154 -26.54 9.34 -0.27
N PRO A 155 -27.43 9.32 0.75
CA PRO A 155 -27.13 8.70 2.06
C PRO A 155 -26.94 7.18 2.00
N ASP A 156 -27.43 6.53 0.94
CA ASP A 156 -27.31 5.08 0.73
C ASP A 156 -26.18 4.70 -0.25
N SER A 157 -25.18 5.57 -0.41
CA SER A 157 -24.03 5.30 -1.28
C SER A 157 -23.26 4.05 -0.83
N ILE A 158 -22.76 3.31 -1.81
CA ILE A 158 -22.03 2.05 -1.57
C ILE A 158 -20.54 2.38 -1.43
N ALA A 159 -19.94 1.95 -0.33
CA ALA A 159 -18.51 1.92 -0.12
C ALA A 159 -17.96 0.51 -0.31
N ILE A 160 -16.77 0.43 -0.89
CA ILE A 160 -15.99 -0.81 -1.01
C ILE A 160 -14.64 -0.54 -0.36
N LEU A 161 -14.30 -1.37 0.64
CA LEU A 161 -13.04 -1.29 1.34
C LEU A 161 -12.11 -2.40 0.85
N TYR A 162 -10.98 -2.03 0.25
CA TYR A 162 -9.93 -2.94 -0.18
C TYR A 162 -8.74 -2.86 0.79
N PRO A 163 -8.07 -4.00 1.04
CA PRO A 163 -6.94 -4.02 1.95
C PRO A 163 -5.80 -3.17 1.41
N SER A 164 -4.93 -2.73 2.31
CA SER A 164 -3.61 -2.26 1.92
C SER A 164 -2.89 -3.37 1.19
N GLU A 165 -2.42 -3.05 -0.02
CA GLU A 165 -1.58 -3.93 -0.81
C GLU A 165 -0.24 -4.09 -0.07
N THR A 166 -0.23 -4.92 0.98
CA THR A 166 1.00 -5.44 1.61
C THR A 166 1.72 -6.42 0.69
N PHE A 167 1.20 -6.63 -0.52
CA PHE A 167 1.91 -7.26 -1.60
C PHE A 167 2.74 -6.21 -2.33
N LEU A 168 4.06 -6.31 -2.17
CA LEU A 168 5.02 -6.10 -3.26
C LEU A 168 4.28 -6.34 -4.57
N PRO A 169 3.99 -5.30 -5.38
CA PRO A 169 3.05 -5.47 -6.48
C PRO A 169 3.56 -6.61 -7.34
N ALA A 170 2.68 -7.39 -7.98
CA ALA A 170 3.15 -8.43 -8.91
C ALA A 170 4.17 -7.88 -9.93
N SER A 171 4.12 -6.56 -10.19
CA SER A 171 5.17 -5.81 -10.88
C SER A 171 6.50 -5.71 -10.12
N ALA A 172 6.58 -5.47 -8.81
CA ALA A 172 7.84 -5.44 -8.07
C ALA A 172 8.59 -6.78 -8.09
N TYR A 173 7.87 -7.90 -7.97
CA TYR A 173 8.49 -9.22 -8.18
C TYR A 173 8.95 -9.38 -9.62
N SER A 174 8.07 -9.08 -10.60
CA SER A 174 8.40 -9.16 -12.02
C SER A 174 9.64 -8.34 -12.38
N TRP A 175 9.76 -7.12 -11.89
CA TRP A 175 10.90 -6.24 -12.16
C TRP A 175 12.17 -6.72 -11.45
N SER A 176 12.06 -7.23 -10.23
CA SER A 176 13.18 -7.85 -9.53
C SER A 176 13.72 -9.07 -10.28
N PHE A 177 12.82 -9.91 -10.82
CA PHE A 177 13.19 -11.05 -11.67
C PHE A 177 13.79 -10.60 -13.01
N ILE A 178 13.25 -9.57 -13.67
CA ILE A 178 13.78 -9.01 -14.93
C ILE A 178 15.20 -8.48 -14.73
N ILE A 179 15.45 -7.73 -13.64
CA ILE A 179 16.78 -7.20 -13.31
C ILE A 179 17.77 -8.34 -13.03
N TRP A 180 17.35 -9.38 -12.29
CA TRP A 180 18.18 -10.55 -12.03
C TRP A 180 18.56 -11.32 -13.31
N ILE A 181 17.58 -11.62 -14.16
CA ILE A 181 17.79 -12.37 -15.40
C ILE A 181 18.67 -11.59 -16.38
N SER A 182 18.41 -10.29 -16.56
CA SER A 182 19.23 -9.43 -17.42
C SER A 182 20.69 -9.33 -16.95
N SER A 183 20.93 -9.28 -15.63
CA SER A 183 22.28 -9.27 -15.06
C SER A 183 23.03 -10.59 -15.33
N LEU A 184 22.36 -11.73 -15.17
CA LEU A 184 22.94 -13.04 -15.48
C LEU A 184 23.26 -13.19 -16.98
N LEU A 185 22.37 -12.69 -17.84
CA LEU A 185 22.58 -12.69 -19.30
C LEU A 185 23.83 -11.87 -19.68
N ALA A 186 23.99 -10.67 -19.10
CA ALA A 186 25.11 -9.80 -19.38
C ALA A 186 26.46 -10.43 -18.99
N VAL A 187 26.54 -11.06 -17.81
CA VAL A 187 27.74 -11.79 -17.36
C VAL A 187 28.05 -12.95 -18.31
N GLY A 188 27.04 -13.71 -18.73
CA GLY A 188 27.20 -14.79 -19.70
C GLY A 188 27.78 -14.34 -21.04
N ILE A 189 27.27 -13.23 -21.59
CA ILE A 189 27.76 -12.64 -22.85
C ILE A 189 29.22 -12.18 -22.70
N MET A 190 29.58 -11.52 -21.60
CA MET A 190 30.97 -11.09 -21.36
C MET A 190 31.93 -12.27 -21.27
N LEU A 191 31.55 -13.35 -20.57
CA LEU A 191 32.38 -14.56 -20.47
C LEU A 191 32.55 -15.23 -21.82
N LEU A 192 31.48 -15.34 -22.63
CA LEU A 192 31.56 -15.89 -23.98
C LEU A 192 32.45 -15.04 -24.90
N ALA A 193 32.30 -13.71 -24.86
CA ALA A 193 33.15 -12.80 -25.63
C ALA A 193 34.62 -12.93 -25.22
N PHE A 194 34.92 -13.01 -23.91
CA PHE A 194 36.26 -13.22 -23.40
C PHE A 194 36.84 -14.55 -23.90
N LEU A 195 36.10 -15.65 -23.79
CA LEU A 195 36.54 -16.98 -24.26
C LEU A 195 36.74 -17.01 -25.78
N CYS A 196 35.86 -16.37 -26.56
CA CYS A 196 36.01 -16.22 -28.00
C CYS A 196 37.27 -15.44 -28.37
N VAL A 197 37.53 -14.32 -27.70
CA VAL A 197 38.75 -13.52 -27.90
C VAL A 197 39.99 -14.32 -27.50
N CYS A 198 39.98 -15.00 -26.35
CA CYS A 198 41.09 -15.87 -25.92
C CYS A 198 41.35 -16.98 -26.94
N ARG A 199 40.32 -17.67 -27.42
CA ARG A 199 40.46 -18.73 -28.44
C ARG A 199 40.92 -18.19 -29.78
N TYR A 200 40.43 -17.02 -30.18
CA TYR A 200 40.87 -16.33 -31.40
C TYR A 200 42.36 -15.96 -31.31
N ARG A 201 42.80 -15.40 -30.18
CA ARG A 201 44.21 -15.05 -29.94
C ARG A 201 45.11 -16.28 -29.91
N ILE A 202 44.70 -17.38 -29.25
CA ILE A 202 45.48 -18.63 -29.23
C ILE A 202 45.60 -19.22 -30.64
N ARG A 203 44.51 -19.29 -31.41
CA ARG A 203 44.55 -19.79 -32.80
C ARG A 203 45.51 -18.96 -33.67
N ASN A 204 45.46 -17.64 -33.57
CA ASN A 204 46.33 -16.76 -34.36
C ASN A 204 47.79 -16.87 -33.92
N ALA A 205 48.08 -17.02 -32.62
CA ALA A 205 49.43 -17.24 -32.12
C ALA A 205 50.03 -18.58 -32.61
N VAL A 206 49.24 -19.67 -32.60
CA VAL A 206 49.67 -20.98 -33.11
C VAL A 206 49.86 -20.95 -34.63
N ALA A 207 48.95 -20.30 -35.38
CA ALA A 207 49.09 -20.14 -36.83
C ALA A 207 50.33 -19.32 -37.22
N GLY A 208 50.61 -18.24 -36.47
CA GLY A 208 51.83 -17.44 -36.67
C GLY A 208 53.11 -18.21 -36.34
N ALA A 209 53.11 -19.01 -35.28
CA ALA A 209 54.26 -19.85 -34.92
C ALA A 209 54.52 -20.96 -35.95
N ALA A 210 53.48 -21.57 -36.52
CA ALA A 210 53.61 -22.57 -37.57
C ALA A 210 54.15 -21.98 -38.89
N ALA A 211 53.75 -20.75 -39.23
CA ALA A 211 54.22 -20.05 -40.43
C ALA A 211 55.68 -19.56 -40.32
N ALA A 212 56.22 -19.37 -39.11
CA ALA A 212 57.60 -18.96 -38.88
C ALA A 212 58.60 -20.13 -38.82
N ALA A 213 58.10 -21.37 -38.73
CA ALA A 213 58.91 -22.58 -38.56
C ALA A 213 59.07 -23.42 -39.85
N GLY A 214 58.43 -23.02 -40.96
CA GLY A 214 58.58 -23.64 -42.29
C GLY A 214 59.21 -22.66 -43.27
#